data_AF-A0A2K0WPT5-F1
#
_entry.id   AF-A0A2K0WPT5-F1
#
_cell.length_a   1.000
_cell.length_b   1.000
_cell.length_c   1.000
_cell.angle_alpha   90.00
_cell.angle_beta   90.00
_cell.angle_gamma   90.00
#
_symmetry.space_group_name_H-M   'P 1'
#
loop_
_entity.id
_entity.type
_entity.pdbx_description
1 polymer ?
#
loop_
_entity_poly.entity_id
_entity_poly.type
_entity_poly.pdbx_seq_one_letter_code
_entity_poly.pdbx_strand_id
1 'polypeptide(L)'
;MFCFYSYGPSDLTKVARWIATWPVQNGPLWKPSLMVLLREKHLLQPDAAAVAERLFTSTITALTSNPLDFYFTGVWFRLATDSNSPAPIEAGFHEHLAVVRQRRRESGLLLSIEHTNELFERAFESAGTLYQQPIDLIRSARRDIPVSTELADHLVQFMSHIALPEDLISFASPIIASSLVCDHYLPDMHLFNPQDVFQNLYRDICMEACKQATAVDRNEEYLLPSGLLASIVREFSHLFNRVNQGESPKYIHKSLLIGHSDRWTNIKTCRTCFSCLTRIPERKLLCGHWICENCVQMFGVSEPADPYLFSLKNCLLDGDVVDFLVRVRPPTAGHSILCIDGGGVRGVIPLAILGQVEQHLDLPIPIQEFFTLAYGVSAGGLIVLAMFANGWSVERCGVEFQKLAKLAFRPPSTASVPGANWIRAILCDSFYSENDIEIALKSVFGEKALTEVAYAQRIGARIGIPAATIKQPSSLCLFTNYNSSRQDTRGYTVLTAAENIKTWEVQVVASLESYKKYWLILL
;
A
#
# COMPACT_ATOMS: atom_id res chain seq x y z
N MET A 1 -12.53 32.40 11.86
CA MET A 1 -13.46 33.36 12.49
C MET A 1 -13.86 34.33 11.39
N PHE A 2 -15.15 34.54 11.16
CA PHE A 2 -15.62 35.60 10.28
C PHE A 2 -15.70 36.90 11.07
N CYS A 3 -15.30 38.01 10.46
CA CYS A 3 -15.42 39.33 11.06
C CYS A 3 -16.19 40.25 10.11
N PHE A 4 -17.27 40.86 10.61
CA PHE A 4 -18.04 41.85 9.87
C PHE A 4 -18.09 43.18 10.63
N TYR A 5 -18.07 44.27 9.88
CA TYR A 5 -18.37 45.60 10.41
C TYR A 5 -19.85 45.91 10.24
N SER A 6 -20.43 46.57 11.23
CA SER A 6 -21.79 47.11 11.16
C SER A 6 -21.79 48.55 11.65
N TYR A 7 -22.28 49.46 10.81
CA TYR A 7 -22.36 50.90 11.11
C TYR A 7 -23.77 51.33 11.56
N GLY A 8 -24.74 50.41 11.46
CA GLY A 8 -26.08 50.57 12.02
C GLY A 8 -26.94 49.31 11.88
N PRO A 9 -28.18 49.34 12.40
CA PRO A 9 -29.09 48.18 12.39
C PRO A 9 -29.35 47.59 11.01
N SER A 10 -29.38 48.42 9.96
CA SER A 10 -29.58 47.97 8.57
C SER A 10 -28.48 47.02 8.09
N ASP A 11 -27.24 47.21 8.54
CA ASP A 11 -26.12 46.37 8.13
C ASP A 11 -26.18 45.00 8.82
N LEU A 12 -26.60 44.97 10.10
CA LEU A 12 -26.86 43.71 10.81
C LEU A 12 -27.90 42.88 10.06
N THR A 13 -29.01 43.50 9.63
CA THR A 13 -30.05 42.82 8.86
C THR A 13 -29.53 42.30 7.52
N LYS A 14 -28.66 43.03 6.82
CA LYS A 14 -28.05 42.56 5.56
C LYS A 14 -27.15 41.35 5.78
N VAL A 15 -26.25 41.42 6.76
CA VAL A 15 -25.34 40.30 7.11
C VAL A 15 -26.15 39.08 7.54
N ALA A 16 -27.17 39.27 8.38
CA ALA A 16 -28.09 38.21 8.79
C ALA A 16 -28.81 37.56 7.61
N ARG A 17 -29.35 38.36 6.67
CA ARG A 17 -29.98 37.84 5.44
C ARG A 17 -29.02 37.05 4.58
N TRP A 18 -27.77 37.51 4.46
CA TRP A 18 -26.76 36.79 3.69
C TRP A 18 -26.42 35.43 4.32
N ILE A 19 -26.23 35.36 5.64
CA ILE A 19 -26.01 34.10 6.35
C ILE A 19 -27.23 33.17 6.22
N ALA A 20 -28.44 33.73 6.23
CA ALA A 20 -29.67 32.96 6.02
C ALA A 20 -29.75 32.29 4.64
N THR A 21 -28.91 32.67 3.67
CA THR A 21 -28.80 31.98 2.37
C THR A 21 -27.86 30.77 2.39
N TRP A 22 -27.10 30.56 3.47
CA TRP A 22 -26.16 29.45 3.55
C TRP A 22 -26.89 28.10 3.53
N PRO A 23 -26.33 27.09 2.83
CA PRO A 23 -26.98 25.78 2.71
C PRO A 23 -27.20 25.13 4.09
N VAL A 24 -28.40 24.58 4.27
CA VAL A 24 -28.92 24.04 5.55
C VAL A 24 -28.78 22.50 5.62
N GLN A 25 -28.49 21.83 4.50
CA GLN A 25 -28.40 20.37 4.46
C GLN A 25 -27.11 19.88 5.10
N ASN A 26 -27.24 18.93 6.03
CA ASN A 26 -26.18 18.26 6.78
C ASN A 26 -25.07 19.25 7.17
N GLY A 27 -25.36 20.01 8.24
CA GLY A 27 -24.50 21.09 8.72
C GLY A 27 -23.02 20.71 8.67
N PRO A 28 -22.14 21.65 8.30
CA PRO A 28 -20.72 21.34 8.14
C PRO A 28 -20.21 20.66 9.40
N LEU A 29 -19.32 19.67 9.26
CA LEU A 29 -18.53 19.12 10.38
C LEU A 29 -17.92 20.24 11.25
N TRP A 30 -17.76 21.42 10.65
CA TRP A 30 -17.18 22.61 11.24
C TRP A 30 -18.10 23.84 11.16
N LYS A 31 -18.53 24.36 12.31
CA LYS A 31 -19.21 25.66 12.40
C LYS A 31 -18.19 26.79 12.66
N PRO A 32 -18.13 27.83 11.81
CA PRO A 32 -17.26 28.97 12.04
C PRO A 32 -17.66 29.73 13.32
N SER A 33 -16.80 30.64 13.78
CA SER A 33 -17.17 31.62 14.81
C SER A 33 -17.26 33.00 14.17
N LEU A 34 -18.14 33.86 14.67
CA LEU A 34 -18.48 35.16 14.11
C LEU A 34 -18.16 36.27 15.11
N MET A 35 -17.50 37.33 14.64
CA MET A 35 -17.34 38.59 15.37
C MET A 35 -17.97 39.73 14.56
N VAL A 36 -18.84 40.49 15.18
CA VAL A 36 -19.44 41.68 14.59
C VAL A 36 -18.95 42.91 15.34
N LEU A 37 -18.24 43.78 14.62
CA LEU A 37 -17.72 45.05 15.13
C LEU A 37 -18.75 46.15 14.88
N LEU A 38 -19.33 46.66 15.96
CA LEU A 38 -20.38 47.69 15.97
C LEU A 38 -19.75 49.08 16.02
N ARG A 39 -20.11 49.94 15.06
CA ARG A 39 -19.63 51.32 14.94
C ARG A 39 -20.78 52.32 14.84
N GLU A 40 -20.42 53.61 14.90
CA GLU A 40 -21.29 54.74 14.60
C GLU A 40 -22.65 54.70 15.32
N LYS A 41 -23.74 54.43 14.59
CA LYS A 41 -25.12 54.52 15.09
C LYS A 41 -25.37 53.57 16.26
N HIS A 42 -24.59 52.49 16.35
CA HIS A 42 -24.65 51.57 17.48
C HIS A 42 -24.07 52.17 18.76
N LEU A 43 -23.07 53.07 18.69
CA LEU A 43 -22.45 53.71 19.86
C LEU A 43 -23.42 54.66 20.59
N LEU A 44 -24.49 55.09 19.92
CA LEU A 44 -25.53 55.97 20.46
C LEU A 44 -26.56 55.21 21.31
N GLN A 45 -26.57 53.88 21.27
CA GLN A 45 -27.52 53.06 22.00
C GLN A 45 -26.91 52.50 23.30
N PRO A 46 -27.61 52.59 24.44
CA PRO A 46 -27.23 51.82 25.63
C PRO A 46 -27.40 50.32 25.32
N ASP A 47 -26.45 49.51 25.79
CA ASP A 47 -26.44 48.05 25.60
C ASP A 47 -26.46 47.60 24.12
N ALA A 48 -25.78 48.36 23.26
CA ALA A 48 -25.73 48.14 21.81
C ALA A 48 -25.36 46.71 21.39
N ALA A 49 -24.49 46.03 22.15
CA ALA A 49 -24.11 44.65 21.88
C ALA A 49 -25.30 43.68 22.02
N ALA A 50 -26.06 43.77 23.12
CA ALA A 50 -27.23 42.93 23.34
C ALA A 50 -28.37 43.26 22.36
N VAL A 51 -28.55 44.55 22.03
CA VAL A 51 -29.53 44.98 21.03
C VAL A 51 -29.17 44.42 19.65
N ALA A 52 -27.90 44.52 19.25
CA ALA A 52 -27.41 43.97 17.99
C ALA A 52 -27.58 42.45 17.93
N GLU A 53 -27.23 41.73 19.00
CA GLU A 53 -27.39 40.29 19.09
C GLU A 53 -28.85 39.86 18.95
N ARG A 54 -29.78 40.52 19.65
CA ARG A 54 -31.22 40.24 19.53
C ARG A 54 -31.74 40.50 18.13
N LEU A 55 -31.37 41.63 17.53
CA LEU A 55 -31.79 41.96 16.16
C LEU A 55 -31.24 40.95 15.14
N PHE A 56 -29.96 40.60 15.26
CA PHE A 56 -29.30 39.67 14.36
C PHE A 56 -29.90 38.26 14.47
N THR A 57 -30.06 37.77 15.70
CA THR A 57 -30.64 36.46 16.00
C THR A 57 -32.08 36.38 15.52
N SER A 58 -32.92 37.36 15.88
CA SER A 58 -34.33 37.39 15.45
C SER A 58 -34.47 37.43 13.93
N THR A 59 -33.59 38.16 13.22
CA THR A 59 -33.60 38.20 11.76
C THR A 59 -33.28 36.83 11.16
N ILE A 60 -32.24 36.14 11.64
CA ILE A 60 -31.88 34.80 11.14
C ILE A 60 -33.00 33.80 11.45
N THR A 61 -33.47 33.76 12.70
CA THR A 61 -34.52 32.83 13.11
C THR A 61 -35.82 33.05 12.33
N ALA A 62 -36.19 34.30 12.05
CA ALA A 62 -37.38 34.61 11.26
C ALA A 62 -37.25 34.18 9.78
N LEU A 63 -36.03 34.16 9.22
CA LEU A 63 -35.79 33.82 7.82
C LEU A 63 -35.61 32.33 7.59
N THR A 64 -35.03 31.60 8.54
CA THR A 64 -34.65 30.19 8.33
C THR A 64 -35.24 29.21 9.33
N SER A 65 -35.96 29.69 10.35
CA SER A 65 -36.42 28.88 11.50
C SER A 65 -35.30 28.19 12.28
N ASN A 66 -34.04 28.54 12.03
CA ASN A 66 -32.87 27.96 12.71
C ASN A 66 -32.30 28.98 13.70
N PRO A 67 -31.89 28.53 14.89
CA PRO A 67 -31.20 29.38 15.85
C PRO A 67 -29.79 29.76 15.36
N LEU A 68 -29.18 30.78 15.97
CA LEU A 68 -27.89 31.30 15.53
C LEU A 68 -26.72 30.30 15.72
N ASP A 69 -26.80 29.47 16.76
CA ASP A 69 -25.86 28.38 17.05
C ASP A 69 -25.94 27.23 16.02
N PHE A 70 -26.96 27.22 15.15
CA PHE A 70 -27.00 26.37 13.98
C PHE A 70 -25.84 26.70 13.02
N TYR A 71 -25.52 27.98 12.85
CA TYR A 71 -24.51 28.45 11.89
C TYR A 71 -23.13 28.64 12.52
N PHE A 72 -23.06 29.06 13.79
CA PHE A 72 -21.81 29.44 14.42
C PHE A 72 -21.57 28.73 15.75
N THR A 73 -20.31 28.37 16.03
CA THR A 73 -19.90 27.87 17.35
C THR A 73 -19.83 28.98 18.41
N GLY A 74 -19.72 30.24 18.00
CA GLY A 74 -19.63 31.39 18.88
C GLY A 74 -19.86 32.67 18.11
N VAL A 75 -20.61 33.59 18.71
CA VAL A 75 -20.94 34.88 18.12
C VAL A 75 -20.66 35.97 19.14
N TRP A 76 -19.94 37.00 18.73
CA TRP A 76 -19.57 38.11 19.60
C TRP A 76 -19.89 39.44 18.95
N PHE A 77 -20.61 40.30 19.67
CA PHE A 77 -20.89 41.67 19.27
C PHE A 77 -20.03 42.59 20.13
N ARG A 78 -19.14 43.37 19.50
CA ARG A 78 -18.22 44.26 20.20
C ARG A 78 -18.31 45.67 19.64
N LEU A 79 -18.33 46.65 20.53
CA LEU A 79 -18.22 48.05 20.16
C LEU A 79 -16.78 48.34 19.72
N ALA A 80 -16.64 48.91 18.53
CA ALA A 80 -15.38 49.41 18.02
C ALA A 80 -15.46 50.94 18.00
N THR A 81 -14.79 51.59 18.96
CA THR A 81 -14.69 53.05 18.98
C THR A 81 -13.75 53.54 17.88
N ASP A 82 -14.02 54.71 17.30
CA ASP A 82 -13.20 55.33 16.25
C ASP A 82 -11.83 55.84 16.73
N SER A 83 -11.34 55.32 17.86
CA SER A 83 -9.96 55.56 18.28
C SER A 83 -9.01 55.01 17.22
N ASN A 84 -8.10 55.86 16.71
CA ASN A 84 -7.01 55.47 15.79
C ASN A 84 -6.07 54.39 16.33
N SER A 85 -6.28 53.90 17.55
CA SER A 85 -5.51 52.81 18.15
C SER A 85 -6.23 51.47 17.91
N PRO A 86 -5.58 50.50 17.23
CA PRO A 86 -6.13 49.15 17.05
C PRO A 86 -6.13 48.32 18.34
N ALA A 87 -5.42 48.76 19.39
CA ALA A 87 -5.19 47.98 20.62
C ALA A 87 -6.45 47.41 21.31
N PRO A 88 -7.59 48.13 21.42
CA PRO A 88 -8.79 47.59 22.06
C PRO A 88 -9.44 46.47 21.22
N ILE A 89 -9.38 46.61 19.89
CA ILE A 89 -9.90 45.62 18.95
C ILE A 89 -9.00 44.40 18.96
N GLU A 90 -7.67 44.59 18.92
CA GLU A 90 -6.68 43.51 19.00
C GLU A 90 -6.80 42.72 20.32
N ALA A 91 -6.93 43.40 21.46
CA ALA A 91 -7.14 42.75 22.75
C ALA A 91 -8.40 41.88 22.74
N GLY A 92 -9.50 42.39 22.16
CA GLY A 92 -10.74 41.63 21.96
C GLY A 92 -10.55 40.44 21.02
N PHE A 93 -9.79 40.57 19.93
CA PHE A 93 -9.46 39.43 19.08
C PHE A 93 -8.64 38.38 19.83
N HIS A 94 -7.62 38.77 20.58
CA HIS A 94 -6.78 37.83 21.35
C HIS A 94 -7.58 37.00 22.36
N GLU A 95 -8.53 37.62 23.07
CA GLU A 95 -9.45 36.93 23.99
C GLU A 95 -10.23 35.81 23.26
N HIS A 96 -10.83 36.12 22.12
CA HIS A 96 -11.67 35.17 21.39
C HIS A 96 -10.87 34.19 20.53
N LEU A 97 -9.68 34.58 20.07
CA LEU A 97 -8.77 33.72 19.31
C LEU A 97 -8.33 32.52 20.14
N ALA A 98 -8.06 32.70 21.44
CA ALA A 98 -7.73 31.60 22.33
C ALA A 98 -8.87 30.56 22.37
N VAL A 99 -10.11 31.02 22.53
CA VAL A 99 -11.31 30.17 22.54
C VAL A 99 -11.50 29.45 21.21
N VAL A 100 -11.39 30.15 20.07
CA VAL A 100 -11.52 29.54 18.74
C VAL A 100 -10.42 28.53 18.47
N ARG A 101 -9.18 28.83 18.84
CA ARG A 101 -8.05 27.90 18.69
C ARG A 101 -8.24 26.66 19.55
N GLN A 102 -8.69 26.82 20.80
CA GLN A 102 -8.94 25.71 21.70
C GLN A 102 -10.05 24.79 21.16
N ARG A 103 -11.17 25.35 20.68
CA ARG A 103 -12.23 24.56 20.04
C ARG A 103 -11.75 23.82 18.79
N ARG A 104 -10.97 24.49 17.94
CA ARG A 104 -10.35 23.85 16.77
C ARG A 104 -9.42 22.72 17.17
N ARG A 105 -8.70 22.85 18.28
CA ARG A 105 -7.85 21.78 18.81
C ARG A 105 -8.70 20.60 19.27
N GLU A 106 -9.75 20.86 20.06
CA GLU A 106 -10.67 19.84 20.57
C GLU A 106 -11.40 19.10 19.44
N SER A 107 -11.72 19.79 18.35
CA SER A 107 -12.36 19.19 17.17
C SER A 107 -11.36 18.57 16.18
N GLY A 108 -10.05 18.58 16.45
CA GLY A 108 -9.05 18.08 15.51
C GLY A 108 -9.00 18.86 14.19
N LEU A 109 -9.27 20.17 14.21
CA LEU A 109 -9.28 21.08 13.05
C LEU A 109 -8.37 22.31 13.23
N LEU A 110 -7.43 22.25 14.17
CA LEU A 110 -6.38 23.27 14.30
C LEU A 110 -5.28 22.99 13.26
N LEU A 111 -5.59 23.29 12.01
CA LEU A 111 -4.71 23.06 10.85
C LEU A 111 -3.42 23.90 10.95
N SER A 112 -2.32 23.36 10.42
CA SER A 112 -1.12 24.13 10.15
C SER A 112 -1.37 25.14 9.01
N ILE A 113 -0.43 26.06 8.78
CA ILE A 113 -0.52 26.97 7.64
C ILE A 113 -0.44 26.22 6.31
N GLU A 114 0.39 25.17 6.23
CA GLU A 114 0.55 24.32 5.05
C GLU A 114 -0.74 23.55 4.77
N HIS A 115 -1.31 22.89 5.79
CA HIS A 115 -2.59 22.18 5.66
C HIS A 115 -3.74 23.12 5.30
N THR A 116 -3.74 24.34 5.86
CA THR A 116 -4.75 25.35 5.54
C THR A 116 -4.68 25.77 4.08
N ASN A 117 -3.48 26.09 3.58
CA ASN A 117 -3.29 26.50 2.20
C ASN A 117 -3.72 25.40 1.23
N GLU A 118 -3.27 24.17 1.47
CA GLU A 118 -3.58 23.03 0.60
C GLU A 118 -5.08 22.70 0.58
N LEU A 119 -5.73 22.64 1.75
CA LEU A 119 -7.17 22.37 1.83
C LEU A 119 -8.01 23.54 1.30
N PHE A 120 -7.50 24.78 1.38
CA PHE A 120 -8.15 25.95 0.82
C PHE A 120 -8.15 25.90 -0.71
N GLU A 121 -7.00 25.64 -1.35
CA GLU A 121 -6.92 25.47 -2.80
C GLU A 121 -7.88 24.36 -3.28
N ARG A 122 -7.89 23.20 -2.60
CA ARG A 122 -8.82 22.10 -2.89
C ARG A 122 -10.29 22.51 -2.73
N ALA A 123 -10.60 23.41 -1.79
CA ALA A 123 -11.94 23.97 -1.63
C ALA A 123 -12.34 24.89 -2.78
N PHE A 124 -11.42 25.72 -3.29
CA PHE A 124 -11.68 26.55 -4.46
C PHE A 124 -11.95 25.73 -5.72
N GLU A 125 -11.14 24.70 -5.97
CA GLU A 125 -11.34 23.76 -7.08
C GLU A 125 -12.70 23.06 -6.99
N SER A 126 -13.06 22.59 -5.79
CA SER A 126 -14.36 21.94 -5.55
C SER A 126 -15.53 22.92 -5.69
N ALA A 127 -15.37 24.18 -5.28
CA ALA A 127 -16.42 25.18 -5.40
C ALA A 127 -16.79 25.47 -6.86
N GLY A 128 -15.85 25.34 -7.80
CA GLY A 128 -16.12 25.49 -9.23
C GLY A 128 -16.96 24.35 -9.85
N THR A 129 -17.06 23.19 -9.18
CA THR A 129 -17.70 21.98 -9.73
C THR A 129 -18.89 21.48 -8.91
N LEU A 130 -18.87 21.68 -7.58
CA LEU A 130 -19.81 21.15 -6.61
C LEU A 130 -20.39 22.25 -5.72
N TYR A 131 -20.96 23.30 -6.32
CA TYR A 131 -21.53 24.48 -5.62
C TYR A 131 -22.51 24.17 -4.47
N GLN A 132 -23.11 22.97 -4.45
CA GLN A 132 -24.11 22.56 -3.45
C GLN A 132 -23.58 21.60 -2.38
N GLN A 133 -22.34 21.12 -2.47
CA GLN A 133 -21.79 20.17 -1.49
C GLN A 133 -20.66 20.81 -0.67
N PRO A 134 -20.71 20.71 0.69
CA PRO A 134 -19.61 21.16 1.52
C PRO A 134 -18.36 20.31 1.27
N ILE A 135 -17.17 20.92 1.36
CA ILE A 135 -15.92 20.19 1.25
C ILE A 135 -15.75 19.22 2.43
N ASP A 136 -15.46 17.97 2.11
CA ASP A 136 -14.97 16.98 3.08
C ASP A 136 -13.46 17.14 3.22
N LEU A 137 -13.01 17.73 4.33
CA LEU A 137 -11.59 18.00 4.58
C LEU A 137 -10.77 16.71 4.71
N ILE A 138 -11.34 15.64 5.25
CA ILE A 138 -10.63 14.38 5.49
C ILE A 138 -10.42 13.65 4.16
N ARG A 139 -11.47 13.53 3.34
CA ARG A 139 -11.35 12.97 1.99
C ARG A 139 -10.48 13.84 1.11
N SER A 140 -10.58 15.15 1.24
CA SER A 140 -9.71 16.08 0.52
C SER A 140 -8.26 15.88 0.91
N ALA A 141 -7.91 15.74 2.19
CA ALA A 141 -6.54 15.48 2.63
C ALA A 141 -5.95 14.18 2.06
N ARG A 142 -6.80 13.17 1.79
CA ARG A 142 -6.40 11.88 1.20
C ARG A 142 -6.47 11.83 -0.33
N ARG A 143 -6.71 12.94 -1.03
CA ARG A 143 -6.87 12.97 -2.50
C ARG A 143 -5.70 12.33 -3.26
N ASP A 144 -4.46 12.66 -2.89
CA ASP A 144 -3.26 12.19 -3.62
C ASP A 144 -2.80 10.80 -3.18
N ILE A 145 -3.24 10.37 -2.00
CA ILE A 145 -2.92 9.06 -1.41
C ILE A 145 -4.24 8.44 -0.93
N PRO A 146 -5.14 8.05 -1.85
CA PRO A 146 -6.45 7.55 -1.48
C PRO A 146 -6.36 6.24 -0.69
N VAL A 147 -7.42 5.92 0.05
CA VAL A 147 -7.56 4.58 0.66
C VAL A 147 -7.64 3.55 -0.46
N SER A 148 -6.94 2.42 -0.29
CA SER A 148 -6.95 1.34 -1.27
C SER A 148 -8.37 0.87 -1.56
N THR A 149 -8.74 0.77 -2.83
CA THR A 149 -10.03 0.21 -3.27
C THR A 149 -10.16 -1.28 -2.95
N GLU A 150 -9.04 -1.97 -2.74
CA GLU A 150 -8.96 -3.41 -2.42
C GLU A 150 -8.90 -3.66 -0.90
N LEU A 151 -9.03 -2.62 -0.06
CA LEU A 151 -8.92 -2.76 1.39
C LEU A 151 -9.95 -3.75 1.95
N ALA A 152 -11.21 -3.72 1.49
CA ALA A 152 -12.23 -4.66 1.95
C ALA A 152 -11.79 -6.11 1.73
N ASP A 153 -11.31 -6.43 0.52
CA ASP A 153 -10.85 -7.77 0.17
C ASP A 153 -9.67 -8.21 1.03
N HIS A 154 -8.70 -7.32 1.28
CA HIS A 154 -7.57 -7.63 2.15
C HIS A 154 -7.99 -7.91 3.59
N LEU A 155 -8.94 -7.14 4.13
CA LEU A 155 -9.49 -7.37 5.47
C LEU A 155 -10.25 -8.69 5.55
N VAL A 156 -11.06 -9.01 4.55
CA VAL A 156 -11.78 -10.30 4.45
C VAL A 156 -10.80 -11.46 4.38
N GLN A 157 -9.78 -11.36 3.53
CA GLN A 157 -8.73 -12.39 3.43
C GLN A 157 -8.06 -12.60 4.79
N PHE A 158 -7.65 -11.55 5.50
CA PHE A 158 -7.05 -11.68 6.82
C PHE A 158 -7.98 -12.35 7.84
N MET A 159 -9.23 -11.88 7.96
CA MET A 159 -10.19 -12.44 8.92
C MET A 159 -10.60 -13.89 8.59
N SER A 160 -10.49 -14.31 7.33
CA SER A 160 -10.76 -15.70 6.91
C SER A 160 -9.74 -16.72 7.45
N HIS A 161 -8.54 -16.28 7.83
CA HIS A 161 -7.52 -17.14 8.45
C HIS A 161 -7.72 -17.31 9.97
N ILE A 162 -8.61 -16.55 10.56
CA ILE A 162 -8.90 -16.61 11.99
C ILE A 162 -10.10 -17.54 12.15
N ALA A 163 -10.03 -18.54 13.04
CA ALA A 163 -11.10 -19.52 13.21
C ALA A 163 -12.13 -19.09 14.25
N LEU A 164 -11.68 -18.67 15.44
CA LEU A 164 -12.56 -18.39 16.57
C LEU A 164 -13.14 -16.96 16.53
N PRO A 165 -14.43 -16.75 16.83
CA PRO A 165 -15.02 -15.41 16.89
C PRO A 165 -14.35 -14.48 17.92
N GLU A 166 -13.95 -15.02 19.07
CA GLU A 166 -13.22 -14.26 20.11
C GLU A 166 -11.88 -13.69 19.62
N ASP A 167 -11.26 -14.35 18.64
CA ASP A 167 -9.99 -13.92 18.03
C ASP A 167 -10.18 -12.79 17.02
N LEU A 168 -11.37 -12.67 16.42
CA LEU A 168 -11.71 -11.51 15.62
C LEU A 168 -11.74 -10.24 16.48
N ILE A 169 -12.18 -10.36 17.73
CA ILE A 169 -12.19 -9.26 18.69
C ILE A 169 -10.79 -9.03 19.28
N SER A 170 -10.15 -10.07 19.83
CA SER A 170 -8.92 -9.95 20.61
C SER A 170 -7.65 -9.80 19.76
N PHE A 171 -7.67 -10.22 18.49
CA PHE A 171 -6.51 -10.16 17.59
C PHE A 171 -6.81 -9.42 16.28
N ALA A 172 -7.89 -9.75 15.57
CA ALA A 172 -8.13 -9.08 14.28
C ALA A 172 -8.39 -7.59 14.46
N SER A 173 -9.24 -7.21 15.42
CA SER A 173 -9.60 -5.81 15.68
C SER A 173 -8.40 -4.89 15.94
N PRO A 174 -7.48 -5.19 16.88
CA PRO A 174 -6.30 -4.34 17.11
C PRO A 174 -5.32 -4.31 15.94
N ILE A 175 -5.14 -5.42 15.21
CA ILE A 175 -4.27 -5.45 14.02
C ILE A 175 -4.86 -4.61 12.88
N ILE A 176 -6.17 -4.76 12.60
CA ILE A 176 -6.88 -3.95 11.60
C ILE A 176 -6.81 -2.48 12.00
N ALA A 177 -7.21 -2.13 13.22
CA ALA A 177 -7.19 -0.76 13.70
C ALA A 177 -5.80 -0.11 13.59
N SER A 178 -4.75 -0.81 14.02
CA SER A 178 -3.37 -0.28 13.94
C SER A 178 -2.87 -0.12 12.50
N SER A 179 -3.28 -1.02 11.59
CA SER A 179 -2.97 -0.87 10.16
C SER A 179 -3.64 0.37 9.55
N LEU A 180 -4.90 0.66 9.94
CA LEU A 180 -5.62 1.85 9.50
C LEU A 180 -5.03 3.13 10.11
N VAL A 181 -4.56 3.08 11.36
CA VAL A 181 -3.84 4.20 11.99
C VAL A 181 -2.55 4.51 11.22
N CYS A 182 -1.81 3.48 10.79
CA CYS A 182 -0.63 3.65 9.92
C CYS A 182 -0.98 4.15 8.52
N ASP A 183 -2.12 3.73 7.96
CA ASP A 183 -2.58 4.18 6.66
C ASP A 183 -2.97 5.67 6.69
N HIS A 184 -3.68 6.13 7.73
CA HIS A 184 -4.14 7.51 7.82
C HIS A 184 -3.09 8.48 8.34
N TYR A 185 -2.57 8.25 9.54
CA TYR A 185 -1.71 9.19 10.24
C TYR A 185 -0.26 9.05 9.78
N LEU A 186 -0.04 9.30 8.49
CA LEU A 186 1.28 9.35 7.88
C LEU A 186 2.12 10.49 8.50
N PRO A 187 3.45 10.47 8.36
CA PRO A 187 4.28 11.65 8.68
C PRO A 187 3.69 12.91 8.02
N ASP A 188 3.64 14.00 8.78
CA ASP A 188 3.10 15.31 8.37
C ASP A 188 1.61 15.35 8.02
N MET A 189 0.87 14.25 8.18
CA MET A 189 -0.60 14.27 8.07
C MET A 189 -1.22 15.03 9.24
N HIS A 190 -2.24 15.84 8.96
CA HIS A 190 -3.00 16.51 10.01
C HIS A 190 -3.70 15.51 10.93
N LEU A 191 -3.66 15.76 12.25
CA LEU A 191 -4.29 14.92 13.27
C LEU A 191 -5.79 15.20 13.36
N PHE A 192 -6.54 14.78 12.34
CA PHE A 192 -8.01 14.81 12.37
C PHE A 192 -8.57 13.96 13.51
N ASN A 193 -9.79 14.26 13.94
CA ASN A 193 -10.48 13.46 14.93
C ASN A 193 -10.64 12.00 14.42
N PRO A 194 -10.30 10.97 15.23
CA PRO A 194 -10.28 9.58 14.77
C PRO A 194 -11.66 9.02 14.44
N GLN A 195 -12.72 9.47 15.13
CA GLN A 195 -14.08 9.06 14.81
C GLN A 195 -14.51 9.59 13.43
N ASP A 196 -14.20 10.86 13.13
CA ASP A 196 -14.48 11.47 11.84
C ASP A 196 -13.67 10.81 10.71
N VAL A 197 -12.40 10.51 10.96
CA VAL A 197 -11.53 9.79 10.01
C VAL A 197 -12.12 8.42 9.69
N PHE A 198 -12.45 7.64 10.72
CA PHE A 198 -13.01 6.31 10.54
C PHE A 198 -14.36 6.38 9.80
N GLN A 199 -15.23 7.30 10.21
CA GLN A 199 -16.54 7.50 9.60
C GLN A 199 -16.45 7.83 8.11
N ASN A 200 -15.56 8.74 7.71
CA ASN A 200 -15.50 9.24 6.34
C ASN A 200 -14.70 8.36 5.37
N LEU A 201 -13.71 7.61 5.88
CA LEU A 201 -12.77 6.84 5.07
C LEU A 201 -12.93 5.31 5.16
N TYR A 202 -13.19 4.77 6.35
CA TYR A 202 -13.02 3.33 6.61
C TYR A 202 -14.31 2.61 6.95
N ARG A 203 -15.33 3.29 7.47
CA ARG A 203 -16.54 2.66 8.03
C ARG A 203 -17.22 1.70 7.07
N ASP A 204 -17.50 2.15 5.85
CA ASP A 204 -18.26 1.34 4.90
C ASP A 204 -17.43 0.15 4.40
N ILE A 205 -16.13 0.35 4.20
CA ILE A 205 -15.17 -0.70 3.83
C ILE A 205 -15.06 -1.76 4.93
N CYS A 206 -14.85 -1.34 6.18
CA CYS A 206 -14.76 -2.25 7.32
C CYS A 206 -16.10 -2.95 7.58
N MET A 207 -17.23 -2.24 7.45
CA MET A 207 -18.56 -2.85 7.60
C MET A 207 -18.78 -3.97 6.59
N GLU A 208 -18.41 -3.74 5.32
CA GLU A 208 -18.50 -4.76 4.29
C GLU A 208 -17.62 -5.98 4.62
N ALA A 209 -16.36 -5.74 5.00
CA ALA A 209 -15.46 -6.81 5.40
C ALA A 209 -15.97 -7.60 6.63
N CYS A 210 -16.51 -6.90 7.64
CA CYS A 210 -17.09 -7.53 8.84
C CYS A 210 -18.26 -8.44 8.46
N LYS A 211 -19.17 -7.99 7.59
CA LYS A 211 -20.32 -8.79 7.15
C LYS A 211 -19.89 -10.12 6.53
N GLN A 212 -18.91 -10.07 5.63
CA GLN A 212 -18.39 -11.27 4.98
C GLN A 212 -17.66 -12.19 5.97
N ALA A 213 -16.87 -11.63 6.89
CA ALA A 213 -16.14 -12.40 7.89
C ALA A 213 -17.06 -13.13 8.90
N THR A 214 -18.17 -12.50 9.30
CA THR A 214 -19.14 -13.07 10.24
C THR A 214 -20.19 -13.97 9.59
N ALA A 215 -20.29 -13.95 8.25
CA ALA A 215 -21.17 -14.86 7.52
C ALA A 215 -20.60 -16.29 7.42
N VAL A 216 -19.33 -16.47 7.75
CA VAL A 216 -18.68 -17.78 7.79
C VAL A 216 -19.17 -18.55 9.01
N ASP A 217 -19.69 -19.77 8.79
CA ASP A 217 -20.12 -20.67 9.86
C ASP A 217 -18.92 -21.09 10.71
N ARG A 218 -18.89 -20.60 11.96
CA ARG A 218 -17.84 -20.88 12.96
C ARG A 218 -18.59 -21.55 14.10
N ASN A 219 -18.25 -22.80 14.40
CA ASN A 219 -19.04 -23.75 15.21
C ASN A 219 -19.43 -23.33 16.66
N GLU A 220 -19.25 -22.08 17.09
CA GLU A 220 -19.71 -21.51 18.38
C GLU A 220 -19.99 -20.00 18.24
N GLU A 221 -20.84 -19.47 19.13
CA GLU A 221 -21.24 -18.06 19.40
C GLU A 221 -21.33 -17.08 18.20
N TYR A 222 -22.54 -16.56 17.94
CA TYR A 222 -22.79 -15.59 16.86
C TYR A 222 -22.12 -14.24 17.14
N LEU A 223 -21.10 -13.87 16.36
CA LEU A 223 -20.54 -12.52 16.34
C LEU A 223 -21.28 -11.65 15.32
N LEU A 224 -21.92 -10.58 15.78
CA LEU A 224 -22.56 -9.61 14.89
C LEU A 224 -21.53 -8.74 14.17
N PRO A 225 -21.69 -8.45 12.86
CA PRO A 225 -20.80 -7.56 12.11
C PRO A 225 -20.65 -6.18 12.78
N SER A 226 -21.72 -5.66 13.38
CA SER A 226 -21.72 -4.40 14.12
C SER A 226 -20.88 -4.45 15.40
N GLY A 227 -20.83 -5.60 16.08
CA GLY A 227 -19.99 -5.81 17.26
C GLY A 227 -18.51 -5.81 16.90
N LEU A 228 -18.15 -6.51 15.82
CA LEU A 228 -16.79 -6.51 15.29
C LEU A 228 -16.36 -5.12 14.80
N LEU A 229 -17.23 -4.41 14.07
CA LEU A 229 -16.95 -3.04 13.65
C LEU A 229 -16.76 -2.10 14.86
N ALA A 230 -17.61 -2.20 15.88
CA ALA A 230 -17.48 -1.40 17.09
C ALA A 230 -16.16 -1.67 17.83
N SER A 231 -15.71 -2.93 17.85
CA SER A 231 -14.39 -3.31 18.37
C SER A 231 -13.26 -2.63 17.59
N ILE A 232 -13.29 -2.68 16.25
CA ILE A 232 -12.29 -2.01 15.39
C ILE A 232 -12.27 -0.50 15.63
N VAL A 233 -13.43 0.16 15.69
CA VAL A 233 -13.56 1.61 15.94
C VAL A 233 -12.98 2.00 17.31
N ARG A 234 -13.26 1.18 18.34
CA ARG A 234 -12.74 1.37 19.69
C ARG A 234 -11.22 1.28 19.70
N GLU A 235 -10.66 0.24 19.10
CA GLU A 235 -9.20 0.08 19.01
C GLU A 235 -8.56 1.22 18.19
N PHE A 236 -9.17 1.63 17.09
CA PHE A 236 -8.68 2.75 16.27
C PHE A 236 -8.59 4.05 17.08
N SER A 237 -9.65 4.36 17.85
CA SER A 237 -9.70 5.53 18.72
C SER A 237 -8.70 5.43 19.87
N HIS A 238 -8.55 4.24 20.47
CA HIS A 238 -7.59 4.00 21.55
C HIS A 238 -6.14 4.18 21.08
N LEU A 239 -5.79 3.62 19.92
CA LEU A 239 -4.46 3.74 19.33
C LEU A 239 -4.15 5.16 18.88
N PHE A 240 -5.15 5.93 18.41
CA PHE A 240 -4.97 7.35 18.14
C PHE A 240 -4.55 8.15 19.39
N ASN A 241 -5.03 7.80 20.59
CA ASN A 241 -4.61 8.51 21.80
C ASN A 241 -3.09 8.41 22.03
N ARG A 242 -2.47 7.27 21.67
CA ARG A 242 -1.02 7.11 21.70
C ARG A 242 -0.32 7.99 20.67
N VAL A 243 -0.88 8.10 19.46
CA VAL A 243 -0.39 9.02 18.42
C VAL A 243 -0.44 10.47 18.91
N ASN A 244 -1.56 10.87 19.52
CA ASN A 244 -1.74 12.21 20.07
C ASN A 244 -0.80 12.50 21.26
N GLN A 245 -0.30 11.46 21.94
CA GLN A 245 0.75 11.56 22.97
C GLN A 245 2.17 11.61 22.40
N GLY A 246 2.32 11.58 21.07
CA GLY A 246 3.61 11.70 20.37
C GLY A 246 4.24 10.37 19.95
N GLU A 247 3.58 9.23 20.16
CA GLU A 247 4.08 7.96 19.63
C GLU A 247 3.89 7.91 18.10
N SER A 248 4.90 7.38 17.40
CA SER A 248 4.81 7.21 15.95
C SER A 248 3.82 6.08 15.61
N PRO A 249 2.89 6.29 14.66
CA PRO A 249 1.98 5.25 14.15
C PRO A 249 2.69 3.96 13.76
N LYS A 250 3.84 4.08 13.07
CA LYS A 250 4.66 2.92 12.68
C LYS A 250 5.14 2.12 13.89
N TYR A 251 5.52 2.80 14.98
CA TYR A 251 6.00 2.15 16.19
C TYR A 251 4.86 1.43 16.90
N ILE A 252 3.71 2.09 17.06
CA ILE A 252 2.49 1.51 17.64
C ILE A 252 2.11 0.22 16.91
N HIS A 253 2.01 0.28 15.58
CA HIS A 253 1.63 -0.87 14.77
C HIS A 253 2.67 -2.00 14.82
N LYS A 254 3.96 -1.69 14.70
CA LYS A 254 5.03 -2.69 14.84
C LYS A 254 4.98 -3.37 16.22
N SER A 255 4.73 -2.62 17.29
CA SER A 255 4.61 -3.18 18.63
C SER A 255 3.44 -4.14 18.78
N LEU A 256 2.31 -3.87 18.11
CA LEU A 256 1.15 -4.75 18.11
C LEU A 256 1.35 -6.02 17.28
N LEU A 257 2.00 -5.92 16.12
CA LEU A 257 2.33 -7.10 15.33
C LEU A 257 3.21 -8.06 16.14
N ILE A 258 4.28 -7.54 16.76
CA ILE A 258 5.19 -8.30 17.63
C ILE A 258 4.46 -8.83 18.87
N GLY A 259 3.57 -8.04 19.47
CA GLY A 259 2.80 -8.45 20.65
C GLY A 259 1.86 -9.64 20.39
N HIS A 260 1.59 -9.96 19.13
CA HIS A 260 0.80 -11.12 18.71
C HIS A 260 1.63 -12.13 17.89
N SER A 261 2.97 -12.16 18.06
CA SER A 261 3.89 -13.02 17.31
C SER A 261 3.49 -14.49 17.29
N ASP A 262 3.01 -15.00 18.42
CA ASP A 262 2.54 -16.37 18.61
C ASP A 262 1.41 -16.74 17.63
N ARG A 263 0.50 -15.79 17.37
CA ARG A 263 -0.69 -15.97 16.52
C ARG A 263 -0.34 -16.03 15.03
N TRP A 264 0.80 -15.50 14.62
CA TRP A 264 1.21 -15.42 13.22
C TRP A 264 1.85 -16.69 12.67
N THR A 265 2.38 -17.55 13.54
CA THR A 265 3.18 -18.75 13.18
C THR A 265 2.52 -19.61 12.09
N ASN A 266 1.21 -19.79 12.17
CA ASN A 266 0.43 -20.65 11.26
C ASN A 266 -0.37 -19.87 10.20
N ILE A 267 -0.26 -18.53 10.17
CA ILE A 267 -1.03 -17.67 9.28
C ILE A 267 -0.09 -17.11 8.20
N LYS A 268 -0.08 -17.75 7.03
CA LYS A 268 0.78 -17.38 5.90
C LYS A 268 -0.06 -17.24 4.63
N THR A 269 0.12 -16.14 3.91
CA THR A 269 -0.53 -15.89 2.62
C THR A 269 0.38 -15.09 1.70
N CYS A 270 0.28 -15.34 0.41
CA CYS A 270 0.84 -14.45 -0.61
C CYS A 270 -0.21 -13.47 -1.17
N ARG A 271 -1.46 -13.49 -0.72
CA ARG A 271 -2.53 -12.64 -1.28
C ARG A 271 -2.62 -11.25 -0.65
N THR A 272 -2.37 -11.18 0.65
CA THR A 272 -2.44 -9.94 1.43
C THR A 272 -1.18 -9.82 2.28
N CYS A 273 -0.56 -8.65 2.29
CA CYS A 273 0.53 -8.38 3.19
C CYS A 273 -0.07 -8.17 4.59
N PHE A 274 0.03 -9.18 5.45
CA PHE A 274 -0.56 -9.12 6.80
C PHE A 274 0.09 -8.12 7.74
N SER A 275 1.22 -7.51 7.35
CA SER A 275 1.72 -6.32 8.03
C SER A 275 0.78 -5.13 7.78
N CYS A 276 0.57 -4.69 6.54
CA CYS A 276 -0.20 -3.46 6.28
C CYS A 276 -1.68 -3.65 5.96
N LEU A 277 -2.13 -4.88 5.68
CA LEU A 277 -3.51 -5.21 5.29
C LEU A 277 -4.09 -4.40 4.11
N THR A 278 -3.24 -3.78 3.31
CA THR A 278 -3.65 -2.84 2.24
C THR A 278 -3.06 -3.18 0.88
N ARG A 279 -2.11 -4.12 0.83
CA ARG A 279 -1.31 -4.41 -0.36
C ARG A 279 -1.05 -5.89 -0.51
N ILE A 280 -0.70 -6.25 -1.73
CA ILE A 280 -0.28 -7.60 -2.10
C ILE A 280 1.23 -7.69 -1.86
N PRO A 281 1.70 -8.69 -1.11
CA PRO A 281 3.10 -8.80 -0.79
C PRO A 281 3.88 -9.32 -1.99
N GLU A 282 5.11 -8.87 -2.15
CA GLU A 282 5.93 -9.19 -3.32
C GLU A 282 6.98 -10.28 -3.03
N ARG A 283 7.44 -10.37 -1.78
CA ARG A 283 8.59 -11.18 -1.38
C ARG A 283 8.25 -12.09 -0.20
N LYS A 284 8.74 -13.32 -0.26
CA LYS A 284 8.65 -14.32 0.81
C LYS A 284 9.90 -14.23 1.70
N LEU A 285 9.70 -14.28 3.00
CA LEU A 285 10.74 -14.34 4.02
C LEU A 285 11.08 -15.80 4.34
N LEU A 286 12.22 -16.03 5.01
CA LEU A 286 12.66 -17.38 5.37
C LEU A 286 11.71 -18.11 6.34
N CYS A 287 11.04 -17.38 7.23
CA CYS A 287 9.98 -17.95 8.08
C CYS A 287 8.72 -18.33 7.29
N GLY A 288 8.61 -17.92 6.02
CA GLY A 288 7.52 -18.23 5.10
C GLY A 288 6.42 -17.15 5.02
N HIS A 289 6.47 -16.12 5.86
CA HIS A 289 5.60 -14.95 5.69
C HIS A 289 5.98 -14.11 4.48
N TRP A 290 5.03 -13.33 4.00
CA TRP A 290 5.19 -12.48 2.83
C TRP A 290 5.07 -11.00 3.20
N ILE A 291 5.90 -10.17 2.56
CA ILE A 291 5.97 -8.72 2.81
C ILE A 291 5.88 -7.91 1.51
N CYS A 292 5.18 -6.77 1.55
CA CYS A 292 5.14 -5.81 0.45
C CYS A 292 6.29 -4.82 0.53
N GLU A 293 6.68 -4.24 -0.61
CA GLU A 293 7.80 -3.29 -0.69
C GLU A 293 7.64 -2.11 0.28
N ASN A 294 6.42 -1.58 0.44
CA ASN A 294 6.17 -0.46 1.34
C ASN A 294 6.36 -0.80 2.81
N CYS A 295 6.02 -2.02 3.26
CA CYS A 295 6.31 -2.46 4.62
C CYS A 295 7.82 -2.58 4.84
N VAL A 296 8.57 -3.02 3.84
CA VAL A 296 10.04 -3.03 3.91
C VAL A 296 10.58 -1.61 4.05
N GLN A 297 10.10 -0.66 3.23
CA GLN A 297 10.52 0.74 3.31
C GLN A 297 10.14 1.38 4.66
N MET A 298 8.95 1.05 5.18
CA MET A 298 8.41 1.65 6.40
C MET A 298 9.08 1.13 7.68
N PHE A 299 9.39 -0.18 7.74
CA PHE A 299 9.86 -0.85 8.95
C PHE A 299 11.31 -1.34 8.89
N GLY A 300 11.90 -1.38 7.69
CA GLY A 300 13.28 -1.74 7.45
C GLY A 300 14.26 -0.63 7.82
N VAL A 301 15.54 -0.99 7.83
CA VAL A 301 16.66 -0.07 8.07
C VAL A 301 17.47 0.06 6.78
N SER A 302 17.74 1.29 6.35
CA SER A 302 18.68 1.62 5.27
C SER A 302 19.78 2.54 5.78
N GLU A 303 20.94 2.47 5.11
CA GLU A 303 22.11 3.29 5.45
C GLU A 303 22.17 4.53 4.55
N PRO A 304 22.67 5.68 5.02
CA PRO A 304 22.79 6.88 4.20
C PRO A 304 23.65 6.70 2.94
N ALA A 305 24.63 5.79 2.98
CA ALA A 305 25.49 5.47 1.85
C ALA A 305 24.74 4.76 0.71
N ASP A 306 23.65 4.04 1.04
CA ASP A 306 22.80 3.34 0.08
C ASP A 306 21.33 3.36 0.56
N PRO A 307 20.63 4.49 0.38
CA PRO A 307 19.31 4.73 1.00
C PRO A 307 18.20 3.82 0.45
N TYR A 308 18.50 3.10 -0.64
CA TYR A 308 17.57 2.23 -1.34
C TYR A 308 17.79 0.74 -1.06
N LEU A 309 18.82 0.41 -0.25
CA LEU A 309 19.05 -0.93 0.24
C LEU A 309 18.47 -1.06 1.65
N PHE A 310 17.44 -1.90 1.79
CA PHE A 310 16.72 -2.09 3.05
C PHE A 310 17.02 -3.44 3.66
N SER A 311 17.25 -3.44 4.96
CA SER A 311 17.45 -4.64 5.77
C SER A 311 16.33 -4.82 6.80
N LEU A 312 15.92 -6.07 6.99
CA LEU A 312 15.00 -6.53 8.03
C LEU A 312 15.63 -7.74 8.72
N LYS A 313 16.08 -7.56 9.97
CA LYS A 313 16.67 -8.66 10.76
C LYS A 313 15.61 -9.69 11.19
N ASN A 314 14.45 -9.19 11.61
CA ASN A 314 13.34 -10.00 12.09
C ASN A 314 12.11 -9.82 11.20
N CYS A 315 11.32 -10.88 11.05
CA CYS A 315 10.00 -10.82 10.46
C CYS A 315 9.11 -9.86 11.28
N LEU A 316 8.26 -9.10 10.60
CA LEU A 316 7.35 -8.16 11.25
C LEU A 316 6.17 -8.84 11.95
N LEU A 317 5.89 -10.11 11.61
CA LEU A 317 4.72 -10.83 12.09
C LEU A 317 5.09 -11.77 13.26
N ASP A 318 5.81 -12.85 12.99
CA ASP A 318 6.19 -13.85 14.00
C ASP A 318 7.48 -13.49 14.78
N GLY A 319 8.22 -12.47 14.36
CA GLY A 319 9.47 -12.05 15.03
C GLY A 319 10.69 -12.92 14.72
N ASP A 320 10.55 -13.96 13.89
CA ASP A 320 11.64 -14.87 13.54
C ASP A 320 12.80 -14.13 12.86
N VAL A 321 14.03 -14.63 13.05
CA VAL A 321 15.22 -14.10 12.38
C VAL A 321 15.15 -14.47 10.89
N VAL A 322 15.20 -13.47 10.03
CA VAL A 322 15.10 -13.63 8.57
C VAL A 322 16.28 -13.05 7.81
N ASP A 323 17.06 -12.13 8.42
CA ASP A 323 18.20 -11.44 7.81
C ASP A 323 17.97 -11.04 6.34
N PHE A 324 16.80 -10.43 6.11
CA PHE A 324 16.30 -10.12 4.78
C PHE A 324 16.91 -8.80 4.29
N LEU A 325 17.50 -8.84 3.09
CA LEU A 325 18.13 -7.70 2.45
C LEU A 325 17.54 -7.53 1.04
N VAL A 326 16.97 -6.36 0.76
CA VAL A 326 16.37 -6.08 -0.54
C VAL A 326 16.66 -4.66 -1.00
N ARG A 327 16.99 -4.52 -2.28
CA ARG A 327 17.04 -3.22 -2.93
C ARG A 327 15.66 -2.85 -3.45
N VAL A 328 15.16 -1.73 -2.97
CA VAL A 328 13.97 -1.05 -3.47
C VAL A 328 14.40 -0.05 -4.52
N ARG A 329 13.64 0.09 -5.61
CA ARG A 329 14.04 1.07 -6.63
C ARG A 329 13.63 2.49 -6.28
N PRO A 330 14.48 3.50 -6.58
CA PRO A 330 14.09 4.89 -6.46
C PRO A 330 12.82 5.19 -7.26
N PRO A 331 11.90 6.04 -6.77
CA PRO A 331 10.69 6.42 -7.50
C PRO A 331 10.96 7.04 -8.88
N THR A 332 12.13 7.63 -9.08
CA THR A 332 12.56 8.27 -10.34
C THR A 332 13.29 7.33 -11.29
N ALA A 333 13.58 6.09 -10.88
CA ALA A 333 14.31 5.13 -11.70
C ALA A 333 13.41 4.47 -12.75
N GLY A 334 13.87 4.44 -14.00
CA GLY A 334 13.20 3.72 -15.08
C GLY A 334 13.25 2.19 -14.91
N HIS A 335 12.49 1.48 -15.76
CA HIS A 335 12.59 0.02 -15.88
C HIS A 335 13.61 -0.34 -16.95
N SER A 336 14.59 -1.15 -16.59
CA SER A 336 15.53 -1.80 -17.52
C SER A 336 15.23 -3.29 -17.56
N ILE A 337 15.01 -3.84 -18.75
CA ILE A 337 14.51 -5.20 -18.95
C ILE A 337 15.49 -5.97 -19.82
N LEU A 338 15.98 -7.10 -19.30
CA LEU A 338 16.75 -8.08 -20.06
C LEU A 338 15.83 -9.22 -20.48
N CYS A 339 15.77 -9.50 -21.78
CA CYS A 339 15.09 -10.66 -22.34
C CYS A 339 16.10 -11.55 -23.07
N ILE A 340 16.18 -12.82 -22.71
CA ILE A 340 17.07 -13.79 -23.38
C ILE A 340 16.24 -14.88 -24.03
N ASP A 341 16.33 -14.96 -25.35
CA ASP A 341 15.60 -15.94 -26.16
C ASP A 341 16.13 -17.37 -25.96
N GLY A 342 15.27 -18.33 -26.30
CA GLY A 342 15.64 -19.73 -26.41
C GLY A 342 16.45 -20.02 -27.69
N GLY A 343 17.13 -21.16 -27.72
CA GLY A 343 17.87 -21.60 -28.91
C GLY A 343 18.79 -22.80 -28.69
N GLY A 344 18.47 -23.64 -27.70
CA GLY A 344 19.30 -24.77 -27.28
C GLY A 344 20.74 -24.36 -26.94
N VAL A 345 21.72 -25.09 -27.49
CA VAL A 345 23.16 -24.83 -27.29
C VAL A 345 23.61 -23.44 -27.76
N ARG A 346 22.82 -22.73 -28.58
CA ARG A 346 23.11 -21.35 -29.02
C ARG A 346 22.95 -20.31 -27.92
N GLY A 347 22.50 -20.69 -26.71
CA GLY A 347 22.51 -19.83 -25.52
C GLY A 347 23.89 -19.24 -25.18
N VAL A 348 24.98 -19.77 -25.74
CA VAL A 348 26.32 -19.16 -25.65
C VAL A 348 26.40 -17.78 -26.33
N ILE A 349 25.58 -17.52 -27.35
CA ILE A 349 25.58 -16.26 -28.12
C ILE A 349 25.16 -15.06 -27.24
N PRO A 350 23.98 -15.06 -26.58
CA PRO A 350 23.59 -13.94 -25.72
C PRO A 350 24.57 -13.71 -24.57
N LEU A 351 25.21 -14.75 -24.04
CA LEU A 351 26.29 -14.60 -23.04
C LEU A 351 27.52 -13.90 -23.62
N ALA A 352 27.93 -14.22 -24.84
CA ALA A 352 29.04 -13.52 -25.50
C ALA A 352 28.71 -12.04 -25.74
N ILE A 353 27.48 -11.73 -26.16
CA ILE A 353 27.00 -10.35 -26.34
C ILE A 353 27.00 -9.60 -25.00
N LEU A 354 26.43 -10.18 -23.94
CA LEU A 354 26.43 -9.58 -22.60
C LEU A 354 27.86 -9.36 -22.09
N GLY A 355 28.79 -10.27 -22.36
CA GLY A 355 30.19 -10.11 -22.00
C GLY A 355 30.86 -8.95 -22.73
N GLN A 356 30.54 -8.74 -24.01
CA GLN A 356 31.00 -7.55 -24.73
C GLN A 356 30.38 -6.28 -24.15
N VAL A 357 29.08 -6.26 -23.84
CA VAL A 357 28.43 -5.10 -23.23
C VAL A 357 29.07 -4.76 -21.88
N GLU A 358 29.30 -5.75 -21.01
CA GLU A 358 29.96 -5.56 -19.71
C GLU A 358 31.36 -4.98 -19.85
N GLN A 359 32.15 -5.49 -20.82
CA GLN A 359 33.48 -4.96 -21.14
C GLN A 359 33.45 -3.52 -21.65
N HIS A 360 32.45 -3.14 -22.46
CA HIS A 360 32.34 -1.77 -22.98
C HIS A 360 31.78 -0.78 -21.96
N LEU A 361 30.98 -1.25 -20.99
CA LEU A 361 30.54 -0.42 -19.88
C LEU A 361 31.73 -0.05 -18.98
N ASP A 362 32.67 -0.98 -18.76
CA ASP A 362 33.89 -0.79 -17.97
C ASP A 362 33.63 -0.17 -16.59
N LEU A 363 32.58 -0.67 -15.93
CA LEU A 363 32.18 -0.25 -14.59
C LEU A 363 32.47 -1.37 -13.58
N PRO A 364 32.85 -1.03 -12.34
CA PRO A 364 33.04 -2.01 -11.26
C PRO A 364 31.70 -2.52 -10.69
N ILE A 365 30.69 -2.66 -11.55
CA ILE A 365 29.32 -3.05 -11.22
C ILE A 365 28.95 -4.20 -12.16
N PRO A 366 28.52 -5.36 -11.63
CA PRO A 366 28.09 -6.49 -12.46
C PRO A 366 26.94 -6.09 -13.39
N ILE A 367 26.96 -6.57 -14.64
CA ILE A 367 25.94 -6.19 -15.64
C ILE A 367 24.49 -6.51 -15.19
N GLN A 368 24.31 -7.47 -14.29
CA GLN A 368 23.03 -7.85 -13.70
C GLN A 368 22.37 -6.67 -12.96
N GLU A 369 23.14 -5.81 -12.29
CA GLU A 369 22.61 -4.72 -11.47
C GLU A 369 22.00 -3.58 -12.30
N PHE A 370 22.27 -3.55 -13.61
CA PHE A 370 21.64 -2.62 -14.55
C PHE A 370 20.25 -3.07 -14.98
N PHE A 371 19.87 -4.33 -14.70
CA PHE A 371 18.60 -4.91 -15.12
C PHE A 371 17.67 -5.10 -13.95
N THR A 372 16.49 -4.55 -14.13
CA THR A 372 15.47 -4.54 -13.10
C THR A 372 14.49 -5.71 -13.21
N LEU A 373 14.37 -6.21 -14.44
CA LEU A 373 13.53 -7.32 -14.85
C LEU A 373 14.39 -8.19 -15.75
N ALA A 374 14.42 -9.49 -15.49
CA ALA A 374 15.14 -10.46 -16.29
C ALA A 374 14.20 -11.60 -16.67
N TYR A 375 13.97 -11.75 -17.98
CA TYR A 375 13.12 -12.78 -18.55
C TYR A 375 13.92 -13.66 -19.49
N GLY A 376 13.64 -14.96 -19.47
CA GLY A 376 14.32 -15.88 -20.36
C GLY A 376 13.48 -17.10 -20.68
N VAL A 377 13.52 -17.52 -21.94
CA VAL A 377 12.80 -18.70 -22.42
C VAL A 377 13.80 -19.81 -22.70
N SER A 378 13.50 -21.05 -22.28
CA SER A 378 14.35 -22.21 -22.57
C SER A 378 15.80 -22.00 -22.10
N ALA A 379 16.80 -22.19 -22.95
CA ALA A 379 18.20 -21.90 -22.66
C ALA A 379 18.43 -20.48 -22.09
N GLY A 380 17.68 -19.48 -22.56
CA GLY A 380 17.72 -18.13 -22.02
C GLY A 380 17.22 -18.05 -20.58
N GLY A 381 16.24 -18.87 -20.22
CA GLY A 381 15.76 -18.99 -18.84
C GLY A 381 16.83 -19.58 -17.91
N LEU A 382 17.60 -20.57 -18.37
CA LEU A 382 18.75 -21.11 -17.63
C LEU A 382 19.80 -20.04 -17.36
N ILE A 383 20.09 -19.21 -18.37
CA ILE A 383 21.05 -18.12 -18.25
C ILE A 383 20.56 -17.08 -17.26
N VAL A 384 19.29 -16.67 -17.36
CA VAL A 384 18.68 -15.71 -16.42
C VAL A 384 18.72 -16.25 -14.99
N LEU A 385 18.35 -17.52 -14.76
CA LEU A 385 18.43 -18.10 -13.42
C LEU A 385 19.88 -18.17 -12.93
N ALA A 386 20.83 -18.57 -13.76
CA ALA A 386 22.24 -18.62 -13.35
C ALA A 386 22.78 -17.22 -12.97
N MET A 387 22.45 -16.19 -13.77
CA MET A 387 22.90 -14.83 -13.52
C MET A 387 22.20 -14.19 -12.31
N PHE A 388 20.89 -14.29 -12.22
CA PHE A 388 20.09 -13.53 -11.24
C PHE A 388 19.69 -14.34 -10.00
N ALA A 389 19.47 -15.65 -10.11
CA ALA A 389 19.19 -16.47 -8.93
C ALA A 389 20.48 -16.86 -8.19
N ASN A 390 21.48 -17.34 -8.94
CA ASN A 390 22.77 -17.77 -8.37
C ASN A 390 23.83 -16.65 -8.27
N GLY A 391 23.61 -15.50 -8.93
CA GLY A 391 24.58 -14.40 -8.92
C GLY A 391 25.86 -14.69 -9.70
N TRP A 392 25.81 -15.55 -10.71
CA TRP A 392 27.01 -15.87 -11.51
C TRP A 392 27.32 -14.75 -12.51
N SER A 393 28.61 -14.45 -12.69
CA SER A 393 29.09 -13.56 -13.74
C SER A 393 28.78 -14.12 -15.13
N VAL A 394 28.75 -13.24 -16.13
CA VAL A 394 28.52 -13.64 -17.53
C VAL A 394 29.54 -14.68 -17.98
N GLU A 395 30.82 -14.48 -17.62
CA GLU A 395 31.91 -15.42 -17.92
C GLU A 395 31.65 -16.81 -17.32
N ARG A 396 31.32 -16.86 -16.02
CA ARG A 396 31.03 -18.13 -15.34
C ARG A 396 29.82 -18.82 -15.96
N CYS A 397 28.76 -18.07 -16.26
CA CYS A 397 27.60 -18.60 -16.97
C CYS A 397 28.00 -19.22 -18.31
N GLY A 398 28.90 -18.61 -19.08
CA GLY A 398 29.41 -19.16 -20.34
C GLY A 398 30.10 -20.52 -20.15
N VAL A 399 31.01 -20.60 -19.18
CA VAL A 399 31.75 -21.83 -18.89
C VAL A 399 30.83 -22.95 -18.42
N GLU A 400 29.94 -22.66 -17.47
CA GLU A 400 29.05 -23.66 -16.89
C GLU A 400 27.93 -24.08 -17.86
N PHE A 401 27.42 -23.16 -18.68
CA PHE A 401 26.45 -23.48 -19.73
C PHE A 401 27.03 -24.47 -20.75
N GLN A 402 28.28 -24.29 -21.16
CA GLN A 402 28.94 -25.24 -22.07
C GLN A 402 29.12 -26.64 -21.44
N LYS A 403 29.45 -26.70 -20.15
CA LYS A 403 29.54 -27.99 -19.42
C LYS A 403 28.18 -28.66 -19.33
N LEU A 404 27.14 -27.90 -18.96
CA LEU A 404 25.78 -28.38 -18.86
C LEU A 404 25.26 -28.87 -20.22
N ALA A 405 25.48 -28.13 -21.31
CA ALA A 405 25.12 -28.55 -22.65
C ALA A 405 25.80 -29.86 -23.06
N LYS A 406 27.10 -30.03 -22.76
CA LYS A 406 27.83 -31.29 -23.03
C LYS A 406 27.34 -32.48 -22.21
N LEU A 407 26.67 -32.24 -21.08
CA LEU A 407 26.09 -33.29 -20.23
C LEU A 407 24.65 -33.62 -20.65
N ALA A 408 23.83 -32.59 -20.84
CA ALA A 408 22.42 -32.69 -21.19
C ALA A 408 22.20 -33.25 -22.61
N PHE A 409 23.08 -32.91 -23.56
CA PHE A 409 22.96 -33.34 -24.96
C PHE A 409 23.91 -34.48 -25.33
N ARG A 410 24.28 -35.34 -24.36
CA ARG A 410 25.10 -36.52 -24.65
C ARG A 410 24.34 -37.50 -25.56
N PRO A 411 24.98 -38.06 -26.59
CA PRO A 411 24.39 -39.15 -27.34
C PRO A 411 24.20 -40.37 -26.42
N PRO A 412 23.13 -41.18 -26.61
CA PRO A 412 22.96 -42.41 -25.85
C PRO A 412 24.15 -43.36 -26.01
N SER A 413 24.53 -44.04 -24.92
CA SER A 413 25.72 -44.93 -24.84
C SER A 413 25.60 -46.27 -25.57
N THR A 414 24.52 -46.52 -26.32
CA THR A 414 24.35 -47.76 -27.10
C THR A 414 24.93 -47.62 -28.50
N ALA A 415 25.68 -48.63 -28.94
CA ALA A 415 26.33 -48.69 -30.25
C ALA A 415 25.40 -48.18 -31.37
N SER A 416 25.93 -47.24 -32.16
CA SER A 416 25.21 -46.56 -33.24
C SER A 416 24.76 -47.54 -34.33
N VAL A 417 23.53 -48.03 -34.22
CA VAL A 417 22.85 -48.67 -35.36
C VAL A 417 22.23 -47.56 -36.20
N PRO A 418 22.60 -47.41 -37.49
CA PRO A 418 21.98 -46.44 -38.39
C PRO A 418 20.47 -46.67 -38.42
N GLY A 419 19.69 -45.66 -38.04
CA GLY A 419 18.25 -45.80 -37.97
C GLY A 419 17.69 -46.45 -36.69
N ALA A 420 18.39 -46.45 -35.55
CA ALA A 420 17.76 -46.76 -34.26
C ALA A 420 17.27 -45.51 -33.51
N ASN A 421 17.93 -44.35 -33.73
CA ASN A 421 17.66 -43.12 -32.98
C ASN A 421 16.27 -42.52 -33.27
N TRP A 422 15.80 -42.53 -34.52
CA TRP A 422 14.44 -42.11 -34.90
C TRP A 422 13.35 -43.03 -34.33
N ILE A 423 13.57 -44.35 -34.35
CA ILE A 423 12.64 -45.34 -33.76
C ILE A 423 12.52 -45.12 -32.24
N ARG A 424 13.63 -44.78 -31.58
CA ARG A 424 13.63 -44.48 -30.14
C ARG A 424 12.99 -43.12 -29.82
N ALA A 425 13.19 -42.11 -30.66
CA ALA A 425 12.51 -40.81 -30.50
C ALA A 425 10.98 -40.92 -30.65
N ILE A 426 10.51 -41.86 -31.48
CA ILE A 426 9.08 -42.16 -31.65
C ILE A 426 8.52 -43.01 -30.49
N LEU A 427 9.35 -43.85 -29.86
CA LEU A 427 8.92 -44.75 -28.77
C LEU A 427 9.07 -44.16 -27.36
N CYS A 428 10.01 -43.23 -27.17
CA CYS A 428 10.36 -42.66 -25.87
C CYS A 428 10.02 -41.17 -25.75
N ASP A 429 9.37 -40.58 -26.77
CA ASP A 429 8.96 -39.17 -26.86
C ASP A 429 10.04 -38.11 -26.51
N SER A 430 11.32 -38.52 -26.40
CA SER A 430 12.44 -37.66 -26.03
C SER A 430 13.76 -38.14 -26.64
N PHE A 431 14.58 -37.20 -27.12
CA PHE A 431 15.92 -37.46 -27.67
C PHE A 431 17.01 -37.61 -26.59
N TYR A 432 16.74 -37.14 -25.37
CA TYR A 432 17.72 -37.02 -24.28
C TYR A 432 17.15 -37.58 -22.97
N SER A 433 18.03 -38.01 -22.07
CA SER A 433 17.67 -38.55 -20.76
C SER A 433 17.15 -37.45 -19.83
N GLU A 434 15.89 -37.54 -19.39
CA GLU A 434 15.30 -36.64 -18.38
C GLU A 434 16.17 -36.57 -17.12
N ASN A 435 16.64 -37.72 -16.65
CA ASN A 435 17.42 -37.85 -15.42
C ASN A 435 18.77 -37.12 -15.50
N ASP A 436 19.42 -37.11 -16.66
CA ASP A 436 20.70 -36.41 -16.85
C ASP A 436 20.51 -34.89 -16.83
N ILE A 437 19.41 -34.39 -17.40
CA ILE A 437 19.02 -32.99 -17.35
C ILE A 437 18.67 -32.58 -15.92
N GLU A 438 17.87 -33.37 -15.22
CA GLU A 438 17.50 -33.11 -13.83
C GLU A 438 18.72 -33.06 -12.91
N ILE A 439 19.62 -34.05 -12.99
CA ILE A 439 20.87 -34.08 -12.21
C ILE A 439 21.72 -32.84 -12.51
N ALA A 440 21.85 -32.47 -13.79
CA ALA A 440 22.60 -31.28 -14.20
C ALA A 440 22.00 -30.00 -13.59
N LEU A 441 20.67 -29.83 -13.65
CA LEU A 441 20.00 -28.65 -13.12
C LEU A 441 20.04 -28.58 -11.59
N LYS A 442 19.86 -29.72 -10.90
CA LYS A 442 20.04 -29.81 -9.45
C LYS A 442 21.46 -29.46 -9.03
N SER A 443 22.47 -29.87 -9.79
CA SER A 443 23.87 -29.53 -9.49
C SER A 443 24.15 -28.02 -9.58
N VAL A 444 23.41 -27.29 -10.41
CA VAL A 444 23.57 -25.85 -10.63
C VAL A 444 22.75 -25.02 -9.64
N PHE A 445 21.47 -25.37 -9.45
CA PHE A 445 20.53 -24.53 -8.69
C PHE A 445 20.24 -25.04 -7.27
N GLY A 446 20.67 -26.26 -6.94
CA GLY A 446 20.38 -26.89 -5.64
C GLY A 446 18.88 -27.07 -5.41
N GLU A 447 18.48 -27.15 -4.15
CA GLU A 447 17.08 -27.42 -3.75
C GLU A 447 16.30 -26.15 -3.37
N LYS A 448 16.84 -24.96 -3.65
CA LYS A 448 16.26 -23.67 -3.24
C LYS A 448 15.05 -23.29 -4.08
N ALA A 449 14.03 -22.72 -3.45
CA ALA A 449 12.84 -22.22 -4.13
C ALA A 449 13.17 -20.98 -4.99
N LEU A 450 12.42 -20.77 -6.08
CA LEU A 450 12.57 -19.57 -6.94
C LEU A 450 12.33 -18.26 -6.17
N THR A 451 11.54 -18.31 -5.10
CA THR A 451 11.25 -17.18 -4.21
C THR A 451 12.39 -16.88 -3.23
N GLU A 452 13.34 -17.80 -3.04
CA GLU A 452 14.46 -17.74 -2.09
C GLU A 452 15.80 -17.35 -2.76
N VAL A 453 15.74 -16.41 -3.69
CA VAL A 453 16.88 -15.98 -4.52
C VAL A 453 17.55 -14.72 -3.97
N ALA A 454 18.41 -14.91 -2.96
CA ALA A 454 19.06 -13.83 -2.22
C ALA A 454 19.81 -12.81 -3.10
N TYR A 455 20.47 -13.25 -4.18
CA TYR A 455 21.18 -12.32 -5.07
C TYR A 455 20.22 -11.36 -5.79
N ALA A 456 19.18 -11.88 -6.44
CA ALA A 456 18.16 -11.04 -7.09
C ALA A 456 17.47 -10.10 -6.10
N GLN A 457 17.20 -10.54 -4.87
CA GLN A 457 16.64 -9.66 -3.84
C GLN A 457 17.59 -8.50 -3.51
N ARG A 458 18.88 -8.79 -3.27
CA ARG A 458 19.91 -7.79 -2.96
C ARG A 458 20.08 -6.73 -4.05
N ILE A 459 19.97 -7.11 -5.31
CA ILE A 459 20.09 -6.17 -6.44
C ILE A 459 18.74 -5.59 -6.89
N GLY A 460 17.63 -6.01 -6.26
CA GLY A 460 16.29 -5.52 -6.59
C GLY A 460 15.72 -6.06 -7.91
N ALA A 461 16.28 -7.15 -8.42
CA ALA A 461 15.87 -7.75 -9.68
C ALA A 461 14.63 -8.63 -9.53
N ARG A 462 13.78 -8.60 -10.57
CA ARG A 462 12.59 -9.43 -10.73
C ARG A 462 12.83 -10.42 -11.88
N ILE A 463 12.70 -11.70 -11.59
CA ILE A 463 12.92 -12.79 -12.55
C ILE A 463 11.57 -13.30 -13.03
N GLY A 464 11.43 -13.52 -14.33
CA GLY A 464 10.26 -14.20 -14.91
C GLY A 464 10.64 -15.24 -15.95
N ILE A 465 10.14 -16.47 -15.81
CA ILE A 465 10.38 -17.57 -16.75
C ILE A 465 9.03 -18.00 -17.33
N PRO A 466 8.74 -17.70 -18.60
CA PRO A 466 7.52 -18.15 -19.25
C PRO A 466 7.60 -19.65 -19.58
N ALA A 467 6.47 -20.33 -19.49
CA ALA A 467 6.28 -21.74 -19.84
C ALA A 467 4.88 -21.96 -20.44
N ALA A 468 4.69 -22.99 -21.26
CA ALA A 468 3.40 -23.30 -21.89
C ALA A 468 2.77 -24.55 -21.26
N THR A 469 1.45 -24.53 -21.02
CA THR A 469 0.73 -25.69 -20.47
C THR A 469 0.09 -26.59 -21.53
N ILE A 470 0.08 -27.89 -21.26
CA ILE A 470 -0.55 -28.96 -22.04
C ILE A 470 -2.05 -29.05 -21.72
N LYS A 471 -2.50 -28.64 -20.52
CA LYS A 471 -3.91 -28.75 -20.13
C LYS A 471 -4.84 -27.78 -20.84
N GLN A 472 -4.29 -26.64 -21.26
CA GLN A 472 -4.97 -25.55 -21.94
C GLN A 472 -3.95 -24.97 -22.93
N PRO A 473 -3.94 -25.44 -24.19
CA PRO A 473 -2.91 -25.12 -25.18
C PRO A 473 -2.72 -23.61 -25.46
N SER A 474 -3.65 -22.77 -24.99
CA SER A 474 -3.67 -21.32 -25.13
C SER A 474 -3.32 -20.55 -23.84
N SER A 475 -3.04 -21.21 -22.70
CA SER A 475 -2.63 -20.52 -21.48
C SER A 475 -1.11 -20.56 -21.29
N LEU A 476 -0.50 -19.38 -21.43
CA LEU A 476 0.88 -19.13 -21.07
C LEU A 476 0.98 -19.06 -19.54
N CYS A 477 1.97 -19.73 -18.95
CA CYS A 477 2.28 -19.64 -17.54
C CYS A 477 3.55 -18.82 -17.33
N LEU A 478 3.62 -18.08 -16.23
CA LEU A 478 4.80 -17.32 -15.85
C LEU A 478 5.22 -17.69 -14.43
N PHE A 479 6.43 -18.21 -14.28
CA PHE A 479 7.10 -18.42 -13.00
C PHE A 479 7.87 -17.16 -12.62
N THR A 480 7.74 -16.69 -11.38
CA THR A 480 8.38 -15.45 -10.92
C THR A 480 9.01 -15.61 -9.55
N ASN A 481 10.11 -14.88 -9.28
CA ASN A 481 10.70 -14.78 -7.93
C ASN A 481 10.03 -13.71 -7.06
N TYR A 482 8.96 -13.12 -7.56
CA TYR A 482 8.17 -12.09 -6.91
C TYR A 482 6.71 -12.41 -7.15
N ASN A 483 5.87 -11.99 -6.23
CA ASN A 483 4.44 -12.10 -6.40
C ASN A 483 3.89 -10.83 -7.06
N SER A 484 2.95 -11.00 -7.99
CA SER A 484 2.24 -9.91 -8.63
C SER A 484 0.81 -10.35 -8.89
N SER A 485 -0.15 -9.65 -8.30
CA SER A 485 -1.56 -9.99 -8.44
C SER A 485 -2.26 -8.99 -9.34
N ARG A 486 -2.43 -9.38 -10.60
CA ARG A 486 -3.56 -8.97 -11.44
C ARG A 486 -3.85 -10.15 -12.38
N GLN A 487 -4.77 -11.03 -11.98
CA GLN A 487 -5.15 -12.20 -12.77
C GLN A 487 -6.11 -11.83 -13.92
N ASP A 488 -6.93 -10.79 -13.77
CA ASP A 488 -8.12 -10.59 -14.63
C ASP A 488 -7.87 -9.94 -16.00
N THR A 489 -6.63 -9.63 -16.39
CA THR A 489 -6.35 -8.89 -17.65
C THR A 489 -5.23 -9.45 -18.50
N ARG A 490 -4.74 -10.66 -18.21
CA ARG A 490 -3.51 -11.18 -18.83
C ARG A 490 -3.80 -12.38 -19.71
N GLY A 491 -3.27 -12.39 -20.93
CA GLY A 491 -3.18 -13.58 -21.79
C GLY A 491 -2.23 -14.66 -21.25
N TYR A 492 -1.88 -14.59 -19.96
CA TYR A 492 -1.01 -15.51 -19.26
C TYR A 492 -1.37 -15.57 -17.76
N THR A 493 -1.13 -16.73 -17.15
CA THR A 493 -1.34 -16.99 -15.73
C THR A 493 -0.02 -16.94 -14.98
N VAL A 494 0.10 -16.03 -14.00
CA VAL A 494 1.22 -16.07 -13.06
C VAL A 494 0.98 -17.22 -12.09
N LEU A 495 1.90 -18.18 -12.03
CA LEU A 495 1.78 -19.33 -11.14
C LEU A 495 2.15 -18.91 -9.72
N THR A 496 1.18 -18.36 -8.98
CA THR A 496 1.37 -17.92 -7.58
C THR A 496 1.29 -19.07 -6.58
N ALA A 497 0.58 -20.17 -6.91
CA ALA A 497 0.52 -21.40 -6.11
C ALA A 497 1.84 -22.22 -6.11
N ALA A 498 2.90 -21.66 -6.68
CA ALA A 498 4.24 -22.23 -6.84
C ALA A 498 5.20 -21.84 -5.70
N GLU A 499 4.68 -21.52 -4.51
CA GLU A 499 5.44 -20.87 -3.43
C GLU A 499 6.68 -21.63 -2.95
N ASN A 500 6.79 -22.91 -3.31
CA ASN A 500 7.89 -23.82 -3.01
C ASN A 500 8.48 -24.50 -4.26
N ILE A 501 8.21 -24.00 -5.47
CA ILE A 501 8.82 -24.56 -6.69
C ILE A 501 10.32 -24.29 -6.65
N LYS A 502 11.09 -25.36 -6.77
CA LYS A 502 12.54 -25.30 -6.76
C LYS A 502 13.03 -24.66 -8.04
N THR A 503 14.12 -23.92 -7.95
CA THR A 503 14.65 -23.17 -9.10
C THR A 503 14.97 -24.09 -10.29
N TRP A 504 15.47 -25.31 -10.03
CA TRP A 504 15.69 -26.31 -11.08
C TRP A 504 14.37 -26.85 -11.68
N GLU A 505 13.32 -26.97 -10.88
CA GLU A 505 11.97 -27.39 -11.31
C GLU A 505 11.34 -26.39 -12.26
N VAL A 506 11.68 -25.10 -12.20
CA VAL A 506 11.12 -24.10 -13.13
C VAL A 506 11.50 -24.42 -14.58
N GLN A 507 12.73 -24.91 -14.78
CA GLN A 507 13.25 -25.28 -16.09
C GLN A 507 12.83 -26.69 -16.49
N VAL A 508 12.73 -27.58 -15.50
CA VAL A 508 12.23 -28.94 -15.63
C VAL A 508 10.73 -29.01 -15.89
N VAL A 509 9.89 -28.23 -15.24
CA VAL A 509 8.45 -28.13 -15.58
C VAL A 509 8.32 -27.46 -16.93
N ALA A 510 9.22 -26.55 -17.26
CA ALA A 510 9.33 -26.09 -18.61
C ALA A 510 9.85 -27.20 -19.55
N SER A 511 10.42 -28.34 -19.13
CA SER A 511 11.10 -29.35 -20.01
C SER A 511 10.87 -30.86 -19.78
N LEU A 512 10.10 -31.31 -18.78
CA LEU A 512 10.00 -32.72 -18.32
C LEU A 512 8.54 -33.17 -18.13
N GLU A 513 8.32 -34.43 -18.51
CA GLU A 513 7.09 -35.19 -18.60
C GLU A 513 6.57 -35.70 -17.25
N SER A 514 7.41 -35.66 -16.21
CA SER A 514 7.10 -36.23 -14.89
C SER A 514 5.98 -35.49 -14.11
N TYR A 515 5.54 -34.32 -14.60
CA TYR A 515 4.32 -33.63 -14.16
C TYR A 515 3.26 -33.46 -15.28
N LYS A 516 3.23 -34.29 -16.33
CA LYS A 516 2.15 -34.39 -17.36
C LYS A 516 1.48 -33.08 -17.82
N LYS A 517 2.15 -31.91 -17.83
CA LYS A 517 1.43 -30.65 -18.09
C LYS A 517 2.16 -29.51 -18.79
N TYR A 518 3.44 -29.58 -19.15
CA TYR A 518 4.12 -28.43 -19.77
C TYR A 518 5.29 -28.92 -20.67
N TRP A 519 5.52 -28.30 -21.83
CA TRP A 519 6.61 -28.63 -22.78
C TRP A 519 7.57 -27.45 -22.97
N LEU A 520 8.86 -27.75 -23.17
CA LEU A 520 9.86 -26.84 -23.76
C LEU A 520 10.08 -27.34 -25.17
N ILE A 521 10.10 -26.41 -26.12
CA ILE A 521 10.79 -26.64 -27.37
C ILE A 521 12.28 -26.36 -27.10
N LEU A 522 13.06 -27.41 -26.83
CA LEU A 522 14.52 -27.38 -26.80
C LEU A 522 15.10 -27.43 -28.23
N LEU A 523 14.72 -26.48 -29.09
CA LEU A 523 15.35 -26.28 -30.40
C LEU A 523 16.28 -25.07 -30.40
#